data_AF-A0A382ZR48-F1
#
_entry.id   AF-A0A382ZR48-F1
#
_cell.length_a   1.000
_cell.length_b   1.000
_cell.length_c   1.000
_cell.angle_alpha   90.00
_cell.angle_beta   90.00
_cell.angle_gamma   90.00
#
_symmetry.space_group_name_H-M   'P 1'
#
loop_
_entity.id
_entity.type
_entity.pdbx_description
1 polymer ?
#
loop_
_entity_poly.entity_id
_entity_poly.type
_entity_poly.pdbx_seq_one_letter_code
_entity_poly.pdbx_strand_id
1 'polypeptide(L)'
;HKGDVDGLLVIIEVVAWELVGLQPPADLLARAGGDEVVAAPAAPKKPMSKGSKRLMWTVLLLGGGLGGAYAAGLFDTPPVPLPEPPTLPGG
;
A
#
# COMPACT_ATOMS: atom_id res chain seq x y z
N HIS A 1 0.11 -7.11 30.01
CA HIS A 1 0.33 -8.21 29.06
C HIS A 1 -0.01 -7.68 27.69
N LYS A 2 0.99 -7.45 26.82
CA LYS A 2 0.77 -7.13 25.41
C LYS A 2 0.75 -8.49 24.72
N GLY A 3 -0.44 -8.98 24.38
CA GLY A 3 -0.60 -10.29 23.75
C GLY A 3 -0.69 -10.13 22.24
N ASP A 4 -0.35 -11.17 21.48
CA ASP A 4 -0.45 -11.19 20.01
C ASP A 4 -1.82 -10.72 19.49
N VAL A 5 -2.87 -10.87 20.32
CA VAL A 5 -4.24 -10.42 20.07
C VAL A 5 -4.36 -8.89 19.96
N ASP A 6 -3.53 -8.11 20.67
CA ASP A 6 -3.61 -6.64 20.65
C ASP A 6 -3.28 -6.07 19.25
N GLY A 7 -2.39 -6.72 18.49
CA GLY A 7 -2.09 -6.34 17.11
C GLY A 7 -3.26 -6.59 16.16
N LEU A 8 -3.98 -7.70 16.35
CA LEU A 8 -5.18 -8.04 15.57
C LEU A 8 -6.33 -7.07 15.82
N LEU A 9 -6.51 -6.63 17.08
CA LEU A 9 -7.56 -5.65 17.41
C LEU A 9 -7.39 -4.34 16.64
N VAL A 10 -6.14 -3.88 16.49
CA VAL A 10 -5.82 -2.66 15.73
C VAL A 10 -6.13 -2.83 14.24
N ILE A 11 -5.85 -4.00 13.66
CA ILE A 11 -6.16 -4.29 12.25
C ILE A 11 -7.68 -4.35 12.02
N ILE A 12 -8.42 -5.00 12.93
CA ILE A 12 -9.89 -5.08 12.83
C ILE A 12 -10.52 -3.68 12.89
N GLU A 13 -9.98 -2.79 13.72
CA GLU A 13 -10.43 -1.40 13.79
C GLU A 13 -10.23 -0.67 12.45
N VAL A 14 -9.07 -0.84 11.79
CA VAL A 14 -8.82 -0.28 10.44
C VAL A 14 -9.82 -0.83 9.42
N VAL A 15 -10.07 -2.14 9.40
CA VAL A 15 -11.05 -2.77 8.51
C VAL A 15 -12.46 -2.25 8.77
N ALA A 16 -12.83 -1.96 10.03
CA ALA A 16 -14.14 -1.40 10.35
C ALA A 16 -14.36 -0.02 9.71
N TRP A 17 -13.33 0.84 9.69
CA TRP A 17 -13.38 2.14 9.01
C TRP A 17 -13.58 1.97 7.49
N GLU A 18 -12.88 1.02 6.87
CA GLU A 18 -13.03 0.70 5.46
C GLU A 18 -14.42 0.17 5.10
N LEU A 19 -14.99 -0.69 5.95
CA LEU A 19 -16.33 -1.25 5.74
C LEU A 19 -17.43 -0.19 5.80
N VAL A 20 -17.24 0.89 6.58
CA VAL A 20 -18.18 2.02 6.63
C VAL A 20 -17.86 3.12 5.60
N GLY A 21 -16.83 2.91 4.76
CA GLY A 21 -16.43 3.85 3.71
C GLY A 21 -15.75 5.13 4.21
N LEU A 22 -15.12 5.08 5.39
CA LEU A 22 -14.43 6.22 6.00
C LEU A 22 -12.93 5.97 6.06
N GLN A 23 -12.15 7.06 6.00
CA GLN A 23 -10.69 6.97 6.11
C GLN A 23 -10.28 6.79 7.59
N PRO A 24 -9.56 5.70 7.94
CA PRO A 24 -9.03 5.54 9.28
C PRO A 24 -8.02 6.65 9.63
N PRO A 25 -8.04 7.17 10.88
CA PRO A 25 -7.14 8.23 11.33
C PRO A 25 -5.67 7.78 11.32
N ALA A 26 -4.76 8.74 11.10
CA ALA A 26 -3.33 8.49 10.93
C ALA A 26 -2.68 7.73 12.11
N ASP A 27 -3.14 8.00 13.34
CA ASP A 27 -2.63 7.34 14.54
C ASP A 27 -2.99 5.84 14.59
N LEU A 28 -4.15 5.45 14.05
CA LEU A 28 -4.54 4.04 13.93
C LEU A 28 -3.71 3.32 12.87
N LEU A 29 -3.46 3.98 11.74
CA LEU A 29 -2.62 3.43 10.68
C LEU A 29 -1.17 3.25 11.14
N ALA A 30 -0.64 4.19 11.92
CA ALA A 30 0.70 4.08 12.50
C ALA A 30 0.82 2.89 13.47
N ARG A 31 -0.26 2.60 14.21
CA ARG A 31 -0.32 1.43 15.11
C ARG A 31 -0.50 0.13 14.35
N ALA A 32 -1.27 0.12 13.26
CA ALA A 32 -1.47 -1.03 12.39
C ALA A 32 -0.19 -1.43 11.64
N GLY A 33 0.64 -0.46 11.26
CA GLY A 33 1.98 -0.69 10.70
C GLY A 33 3.07 -0.97 11.74
N GLY A 34 2.72 -0.96 13.03
CA GLY A 34 3.66 -1.00 14.15
C GLY A 34 3.99 -2.38 14.71
N ASP A 35 3.19 -3.42 14.44
CA ASP A 35 3.46 -4.78 14.91
C ASP A 35 3.90 -5.70 13.75
N GLU A 36 5.22 -5.95 13.75
CA GLU A 36 5.82 -7.26 13.45
C GLU A 36 5.96 -7.73 11.99
N VAL A 37 6.85 -7.06 11.24
CA VAL A 37 8.02 -7.86 10.81
C VAL A 37 8.76 -8.14 12.10
N VAL A 38 8.72 -9.38 12.59
CA VAL A 38 9.52 -9.81 13.75
C VAL A 38 10.96 -9.41 13.46
N ALA A 39 11.37 -8.26 13.98
CA ALA A 39 12.71 -7.77 13.87
C ALA A 39 13.51 -8.60 14.86
N ALA A 40 13.95 -9.78 14.39
CA ALA A 40 15.13 -10.44 14.94
C ALA A 40 16.17 -9.34 15.24
N PRO A 41 16.80 -9.35 16.43
CA PRO A 41 17.64 -8.26 16.89
C PRO A 41 18.56 -7.87 15.74
N ALA A 42 18.45 -6.63 15.28
CA ALA A 42 19.06 -6.18 14.05
C ALA A 42 20.55 -6.48 14.11
N ALA A 43 20.96 -7.58 13.47
CA ALA A 43 22.35 -7.91 13.32
C ALA A 43 23.01 -6.72 12.62
N PRO A 44 24.21 -6.29 13.04
CA PRO A 44 24.85 -5.11 12.49
C PRO A 44 24.94 -5.27 10.97
N LYS A 45 24.17 -4.44 10.25
CA LYS A 45 24.07 -4.52 8.80
C LYS A 45 25.44 -4.15 8.22
N LYS A 46 26.17 -5.17 7.77
CA LYS A 46 27.48 -5.01 7.16
C LYS A 46 27.38 -4.01 6.00
N PRO A 47 28.29 -3.03 5.87
CA PRO A 47 28.19 -2.04 4.81
C PRO A 47 28.19 -2.75 3.47
N MET A 48 27.21 -2.39 2.64
CA MET A 48 26.97 -3.07 1.38
C MET A 48 28.18 -2.92 0.45
N SER A 49 28.59 -4.01 -0.21
CA SER A 49 29.77 -3.99 -1.09
C SER A 49 29.59 -2.95 -2.21
N LYS A 50 30.70 -2.44 -2.76
CA LYS A 50 30.68 -1.44 -3.85
C LYS A 50 29.88 -1.94 -5.07
N GLY A 51 29.97 -3.24 -5.40
CA GLY A 51 29.21 -3.86 -6.49
C GLY A 51 27.72 -3.91 -6.20
N SER A 52 27.34 -4.38 -5.02
CA SER A 52 25.95 -4.41 -4.56
C SER A 52 25.34 -3.00 -4.45
N LYS A 53 26.13 -2.00 -4.07
CA LYS A 53 25.71 -0.59 -4.03
C LYS A 53 25.46 -0.01 -5.42
N ARG A 54 26.28 -0.36 -6.41
CA ARG A 54 26.02 0.00 -7.81
C ARG A 54 24.74 -0.67 -8.32
N LEU A 55 24.56 -1.96 -8.05
CA LEU A 55 23.36 -2.68 -8.46
C LEU A 55 22.08 -2.09 -7.83
N MET A 56 22.11 -1.79 -6.53
CA MET A 56 21.00 -1.13 -5.84
C MET A 56 20.66 0.21 -6.48
N TRP A 57 21.66 1.06 -6.77
CA TRP A 57 21.44 2.34 -7.45
C TRP A 57 20.86 2.16 -8.86
N THR A 58 21.33 1.18 -9.62
CA THR A 58 20.77 0.86 -10.95
C THR A 58 19.31 0.44 -10.85
N VAL A 59 18.96 -0.44 -9.89
CA VAL A 59 17.58 -0.88 -9.66
C VAL A 59 16.71 0.27 -9.19
N LEU A 60 17.21 1.18 -8.34
CA LEU A 60 16.45 2.33 -7.88
C LEU A 60 16.11 3.30 -9.02
N LEU A 61 17.06 3.52 -9.94
CA LEU A 61 16.84 4.38 -11.11
C LEU A 61 15.94 3.71 -12.16
N LEU A 62 16.12 2.41 -12.39
CA LEU A 62 15.36 1.67 -13.41
C LEU A 62 13.96 1.27 -12.94
N GLY A 63 13.82 0.90 -11.66
CA GLY A 63 12.56 0.44 -11.04
C GLY A 63 11.80 1.54 -10.29
N GLY A 64 12.47 2.62 -9.84
CA GLY A 64 11.83 3.71 -9.10
C GLY A 64 11.07 4.73 -9.95
N GLY A 65 11.11 4.62 -11.28
CA GLY A 65 10.38 5.53 -12.19
C GLY A 65 8.85 5.45 -12.08
N LEU A 66 8.32 4.35 -11.54
CA LEU A 66 6.87 4.15 -11.38
C LEU A 66 6.20 5.18 -10.47
N GLY A 67 6.89 5.68 -9.44
CA GLY A 67 6.33 6.71 -8.55
C GLY A 67 6.09 8.05 -9.25
N GLY A 68 6.95 8.40 -10.21
CA GLY A 68 6.81 9.63 -11.01
C GLY A 68 5.64 9.55 -12.00
N ALA A 69 5.47 8.41 -12.68
CA ALA A 69 4.38 8.20 -13.63
C ALA A 69 3.00 8.20 -12.94
N TYR A 70 2.91 7.64 -11.73
CA TYR A 70 1.69 7.68 -10.93
C TYR A 70 1.33 9.11 -10.51
N ALA A 71 2.30 9.89 -9.99
CA ALA A 71 2.07 11.29 -9.63
C ALA A 71 1.76 12.20 -10.85
N ALA A 72 2.27 11.86 -12.02
CA ALA A 72 2.01 12.59 -13.27
C ALA A 72 0.65 12.23 -13.91
N GLY A 73 -0.17 11.38 -13.28
CA GLY A 73 -1.47 10.99 -13.82
C GLY A 73 -1.37 10.16 -15.10
N LEU A 74 -0.22 9.51 -15.35
CA LEU A 74 0.01 8.75 -16.58
C LEU A 74 -0.91 7.52 -16.72
N PHE A 75 -1.61 7.17 -15.64
CA PHE A 75 -2.57 6.06 -15.57
C PHE A 75 -4.01 6.56 -15.35
N ASP A 76 -4.27 7.86 -15.47
CA ASP A 76 -5.62 8.42 -15.40
C ASP A 76 -6.36 8.11 -16.71
N THR A 77 -7.11 7.01 -16.75
CA THR A 77 -7.90 6.61 -17.91
C THR A 77 -9.24 7.34 -17.92
N PRO A 78 -9.64 7.99 -19.03
CA PRO A 78 -10.94 8.67 -19.10
C PRO A 78 -12.10 7.67 -18.95
N PRO A 79 -13.22 8.07 -18.32
CA PRO A 79 -14.36 7.20 -18.11
C PRO A 79 -14.95 6.73 -19.43
N VAL A 80 -15.11 5.41 -19.59
CA VAL A 80 -15.79 4.82 -20.75
C VAL A 80 -17.31 5.03 -20.57
N PRO A 81 -18.01 5.61 -21.56
CA PRO A 81 -19.46 5.79 -21.47
C PRO A 81 -20.17 4.44 -21.38
N LEU A 82 -21.11 4.33 -20.45
CA LEU A 82 -21.94 3.13 -20.32
C LEU A 82 -22.81 2.97 -21.58
N PRO A 83 -22.97 1.74 -22.09
CA PRO A 83 -23.89 1.48 -23.19
C PRO A 83 -25.32 1.80 -22.74
N GLU A 84 -26.10 2.40 -23.63
CA GLU A 84 -27.51 2.65 -23.37
C GLU A 84 -28.25 1.32 -23.11
N PRO A 85 -29.12 1.26 -22.10
CA PRO A 85 -29.85 0.04 -21.79
C PRO A 85 -30.74 -0.36 -22.99
N PRO A 86 -30.81 -1.65 -23.34
CA PRO A 86 -31.65 -2.10 -24.44
C PRO A 86 -33.12 -1.76 -24.16
N THR A 87 -33.81 -1.19 -25.14
CA THR A 87 -35.24 -0.94 -25.05
C THR A 87 -35.99 -2.26 -24.95
N LEU A 88 -36.79 -2.44 -23.89
CA LEU A 88 -37.66 -3.61 -23.74
C LEU A 88 -38.69 -3.63 -24.89
N PRO A 89 -38.87 -4.76 -25.60
CA PRO A 89 -39.89 -4.86 -26.63
C PRO A 89 -41.27 -4.96 -25.96
N GLY A 90 -42.10 -3.93 -26.14
CA GLY A 90 -43.49 -3.90 -25.67
C GLY A 90 -43.87 -2.57 -25.03
N GLY A 91 -44.11 -1.57 -25.87
CA GLY A 91 -44.98 -0.43 -25.55
C GLY A 91 -46.29 -0.60 -26.31
#